data_AF-A0A1G6WJ59-F1
#
_entry.id   AF-A0A1G6WJ59-F1
#
_cell.length_a   1.000
_cell.length_b   1.000
_cell.length_c   1.000
_cell.angle_alpha   90.00
_cell.angle_beta   90.00
_cell.angle_gamma   90.00
#
_symmetry.space_group_name_H-M   'P 1'
#
loop_
_entity.id
_entity.type
_entity.pdbx_description
1 polymer ?
#
loop_
_entity_poly.entity_id
_entity_poly.type
_entity_poly.pdbx_seq_one_letter_code
_entity_poly.pdbx_strand_id
1 'polypeptide(L)'
;MSFPNQSFFDDPQSVQRAQGIDLRASTAITDAQGRVLFRAQTGGMISPQRREIAAGTKLFRFGKQAAGIAGVAAGSWWIERQALDQIIRFGEVWGLSVGMALRTLCLVPPEWSDTSLLIRVATTRNLLAWSGLANSVVIPAGDGGPDVRMPHQNDLAARRVTQLFIPGMTKAGSVQNWLRLEQSYPLDKQASRQGFLYL
;
A
#
# COMPACT_ATOMS: atom_id res chain seq x y z
N MET A 1 17.40 19.29 9.75
CA MET A 1 17.57 17.84 9.54
C MET A 1 17.25 17.55 8.08
N SER A 2 18.06 16.73 7.38
CA SER A 2 17.80 16.38 5.97
C SER A 2 17.19 14.99 5.86
N PHE A 3 16.04 14.88 5.18
CA PHE A 3 15.42 13.58 4.85
C PHE A 3 16.08 13.02 3.58
N PRO A 4 16.51 11.75 3.54
CA PRO A 4 17.20 11.19 2.38
C PRO A 4 16.28 10.99 1.18
N ASN A 5 14.95 11.00 1.39
CA ASN A 5 13.95 10.91 0.34
C ASN A 5 13.25 12.24 0.03
N GLN A 6 13.79 13.38 0.48
CA GLN A 6 13.22 14.72 0.28
C GLN A 6 12.89 15.00 -1.20
N SER A 7 13.85 14.76 -2.11
CA SER A 7 13.63 15.00 -3.54
C SER A 7 12.52 14.15 -4.15
N PHE A 8 12.29 12.93 -3.64
CA PHE A 8 11.18 12.08 -4.08
C PHE A 8 9.85 12.48 -3.44
N PHE A 9 9.90 13.12 -2.27
CA PHE A 9 8.72 13.64 -1.60
C PHE A 9 8.24 14.93 -2.26
N ASP A 10 9.15 15.81 -2.63
CA ASP A 10 8.86 17.11 -3.25
C ASP A 10 8.47 17.01 -4.73
N ASP A 11 8.71 15.86 -5.37
CA ASP A 11 8.17 15.57 -6.70
C ASP A 11 6.63 15.67 -6.66
N PRO A 12 5.99 16.55 -7.46
CA PRO A 12 4.54 16.67 -7.52
C PRO A 12 3.83 15.35 -7.88
N GLN A 13 4.51 14.42 -8.56
CA GLN A 13 3.98 13.09 -8.85
C GLN A 13 3.88 12.19 -7.61
N SER A 14 4.63 12.50 -6.56
CA SER A 14 4.67 11.73 -5.31
C SER A 14 3.30 11.66 -4.65
N VAL A 15 2.65 12.82 -4.49
CA VAL A 15 1.30 12.89 -3.91
C VAL A 15 0.26 12.26 -4.84
N GLN A 16 0.41 12.39 -6.16
CA GLN A 16 -0.47 11.75 -7.13
C GLN A 16 -0.40 10.22 -7.06
N ARG A 17 0.81 9.66 -6.90
CA ARG A 17 0.99 8.21 -6.68
C ARG A 17 0.42 7.76 -5.34
N ALA A 18 0.57 8.56 -4.29
CA ALA A 18 -0.06 8.29 -3.00
C ALA A 18 -1.60 8.31 -3.11
N GLN A 19 -2.16 9.17 -3.97
CA GLN A 19 -3.58 9.17 -4.32
C GLN A 19 -3.98 8.03 -5.26
N GLY A 20 -3.07 7.15 -5.68
CA GLY A 20 -3.38 6.01 -6.53
C GLY A 20 -3.63 6.35 -8.00
N ILE A 21 -3.17 7.53 -8.45
CA ILE A 21 -3.24 7.93 -9.85
C ILE A 21 -2.18 7.16 -10.65
N ASP A 22 -2.59 6.52 -11.74
CA ASP A 22 -1.69 5.84 -12.67
C ASP A 22 -0.99 6.86 -13.59
N LEU A 23 0.30 7.04 -13.35
CA LEU A 23 1.13 8.01 -14.07
C LEU A 23 1.77 7.45 -15.34
N ARG A 24 1.54 6.17 -15.67
CA ARG A 24 2.05 5.60 -16.92
C ARG A 24 1.43 6.32 -18.12
N ALA A 25 2.24 6.59 -19.14
CA ALA A 25 1.75 7.22 -20.37
C ALA A 25 0.81 6.27 -21.12
N SER A 26 1.07 4.96 -21.07
CA SER A 26 0.31 3.92 -21.76
C SER A 26 -1.13 3.75 -21.27
N THR A 27 -1.47 4.28 -20.09
CA THR A 27 -2.81 4.18 -19.48
C THR A 27 -3.51 5.53 -19.39
N ALA A 28 -2.89 6.59 -19.92
CA ALA A 28 -3.49 7.92 -19.97
C ALA A 28 -4.52 7.99 -21.11
N ILE A 29 -5.68 8.55 -20.83
CA ILE A 29 -6.64 8.95 -21.86
C ILE A 29 -6.14 10.26 -22.44
N THR A 30 -5.90 10.29 -23.74
CA THR A 30 -5.34 11.46 -24.45
C THR A 30 -6.30 11.99 -25.51
N ASP A 31 -6.16 13.26 -25.87
CA ASP A 31 -6.84 13.83 -27.03
C ASP A 31 -6.13 13.45 -28.35
N ALA A 32 -6.68 13.91 -29.47
CA ALA A 32 -6.12 13.66 -30.79
C ALA A 32 -4.71 14.28 -31.00
N GLN A 33 -4.27 15.18 -30.13
CA GLN A 33 -2.95 15.81 -30.16
C GLN A 33 -1.98 15.18 -29.15
N GLY A 34 -2.40 14.11 -28.44
CA GLY A 34 -1.58 13.41 -27.45
C GLY A 34 -1.52 14.10 -26.08
N ARG A 35 -2.35 15.12 -25.81
CA ARG A 35 -2.43 15.77 -24.49
C ARG A 35 -3.23 14.89 -23.54
N VAL A 36 -2.74 14.71 -22.32
CA VAL A 36 -3.40 13.88 -21.29
C VAL A 36 -4.66 14.58 -20.80
N LEU A 37 -5.81 13.96 -21.04
CA LEU A 37 -7.12 14.41 -20.58
C LEU A 37 -7.45 13.81 -19.20
N PHE A 38 -7.24 12.51 -19.04
CA PHE A 38 -7.56 11.78 -17.81
C PHE A 38 -6.51 10.72 -17.49
N ARG A 39 -6.34 10.45 -16.21
CA ARG A 39 -5.56 9.33 -15.69
C ARG A 39 -6.45 8.47 -14.82
N ALA A 40 -6.35 7.15 -14.97
CA ALA A 40 -7.06 6.23 -14.11
C ALA A 40 -6.57 6.39 -12.65
N GLN A 41 -7.51 6.37 -11.71
CA GLN A 41 -7.23 6.27 -10.28
C GLN A 41 -7.77 4.93 -9.80
N THR A 42 -6.88 4.02 -9.43
CA THR A 42 -7.24 2.63 -9.11
C THR A 42 -7.29 2.36 -7.60
N GLY A 43 -7.04 3.37 -6.78
CA GLY A 43 -7.09 3.29 -5.31
C GLY A 43 -6.32 4.42 -4.66
N GLY A 44 -5.36 4.08 -3.81
CA GLY A 44 -4.52 5.04 -3.10
C GLY A 44 -5.12 5.51 -1.78
N MET A 45 -4.71 6.69 -1.31
CA MET A 45 -5.22 7.28 -0.07
C MET A 45 -6.06 8.54 -0.30
N ILE A 46 -7.06 8.71 0.57
CA ILE A 46 -7.89 9.91 0.65
C ILE A 46 -7.07 11.00 1.36
N SER A 47 -7.03 12.19 0.75
CA SER A 47 -6.40 13.40 1.31
C SER A 47 -5.03 13.15 1.96
N PRO A 48 -4.01 12.70 1.19
CA PRO A 48 -2.67 12.43 1.73
C PRO A 48 -2.11 13.58 2.57
N GLN A 49 -1.68 13.28 3.78
CA GLN A 49 -1.06 14.23 4.69
C GLN A 49 0.44 13.97 4.79
N ARG A 50 1.24 15.05 4.88
CA ARG A 50 2.68 14.92 5.12
C ARG A 50 2.92 14.28 6.48
N ARG A 51 3.76 13.25 6.51
CA ARG A 51 4.17 12.55 7.73
C ARG A 51 5.68 12.40 7.78
N GLU A 52 6.28 12.84 8.88
CA GLU A 52 7.66 12.52 9.22
C GLU A 52 7.71 11.20 9.98
N ILE A 53 8.61 10.32 9.56
CA ILE A 53 8.88 9.03 10.21
C ILE A 53 10.26 9.15 10.84
N ALA A 54 10.33 9.03 12.16
CA ALA A 54 11.60 9.06 12.88
C ALA A 54 12.46 7.83 12.56
N ALA A 55 13.78 7.95 12.69
CA ALA A 55 14.67 6.80 12.72
C ALA A 55 14.32 5.89 13.91
N GLY A 56 14.42 4.57 13.70
CA GLY A 56 14.05 3.54 14.67
C GLY A 56 12.56 3.17 14.65
N THR A 57 11.71 3.87 13.89
CA THR A 57 10.30 3.52 13.74
C THR A 57 10.16 2.15 13.08
N LYS A 58 9.32 1.29 13.68
CA LYS A 58 8.98 -0.02 13.13
C LYS A 58 7.88 0.11 12.09
N LEU A 59 8.17 -0.36 10.89
CA LEU A 59 7.24 -0.40 9.77
C LEU A 59 6.97 -1.84 9.35
N PHE A 60 5.77 -2.05 8.83
CA PHE A 60 5.30 -3.35 8.39
C PHE A 60 4.77 -3.27 6.97
N ARG A 61 4.99 -4.33 6.20
CA ARG A 61 4.49 -4.42 4.83
C ARG A 61 4.13 -5.84 4.46
N PHE A 62 2.99 -5.96 3.81
CA PHE A 62 2.54 -7.20 3.20
C PHE A 62 2.94 -7.23 1.72
N GLY A 63 3.29 -8.41 1.24
CA GLY A 63 3.72 -8.62 -0.13
C GLY A 63 3.59 -10.07 -0.56
N LYS A 64 4.20 -10.39 -1.70
CA LYS A 64 4.24 -11.74 -2.27
C LYS A 64 5.52 -12.44 -1.88
N GLN A 65 5.44 -13.67 -1.39
CA GLN A 65 6.61 -14.48 -1.05
C GLN A 65 7.53 -14.69 -2.25
N ALA A 66 6.96 -14.85 -3.46
CA ALA A 66 7.70 -15.00 -4.72
C ALA A 66 8.59 -13.79 -5.06
N ALA A 67 8.28 -12.58 -4.56
CA ALA A 67 9.12 -11.40 -4.75
C ALA A 67 10.37 -11.39 -3.85
N GLY A 68 10.44 -12.30 -2.86
CA GLY A 68 11.46 -12.31 -1.82
C GLY A 68 11.38 -11.11 -0.89
N ILE A 69 12.13 -11.16 0.21
CA ILE A 69 12.09 -10.11 1.25
C ILE A 69 12.52 -8.75 0.71
N ALA A 70 13.60 -8.71 -0.08
CA ALA A 70 14.09 -7.47 -0.67
C ALA A 70 13.10 -6.85 -1.67
N GLY A 71 12.44 -7.68 -2.49
CA GLY A 71 11.42 -7.23 -3.42
C GLY A 71 10.18 -6.69 -2.71
N VAL A 72 9.75 -7.33 -1.62
CA VAL A 72 8.68 -6.78 -0.79
C VAL A 72 9.10 -5.46 -0.15
N ALA A 73 10.29 -5.36 0.44
CA ALA A 73 10.77 -4.12 1.06
C ALA A 73 10.95 -2.95 0.08
N ALA A 74 11.10 -3.20 -1.23
CA ALA A 74 11.25 -2.14 -2.21
C ALA A 74 9.96 -1.38 -2.54
N GLY A 75 8.79 -1.86 -2.11
CA GLY A 75 7.54 -1.18 -2.43
C GLY A 75 7.21 -0.02 -1.49
N SER A 76 6.45 0.96 -1.98
CA SER A 76 6.18 2.23 -1.29
C SER A 76 5.10 2.21 -0.20
N TRP A 77 4.21 1.23 -0.16
CA TRP A 77 3.11 1.14 0.81
C TRP A 77 3.48 0.40 2.10
N TRP A 78 3.33 1.06 3.26
CA TRP A 78 3.69 0.57 4.58
C TRP A 78 2.61 0.89 5.61
N ILE A 79 2.67 0.23 6.76
CA ILE A 79 1.86 0.57 7.94
C ILE A 79 2.73 0.64 9.19
N GLU A 80 2.31 1.44 10.16
CA GLU A 80 2.95 1.50 11.49
C GLU A 80 2.36 0.44 12.43
N ARG A 81 3.01 0.26 13.59
CA ARG A 81 2.62 -0.74 14.58
C ARG A 81 1.14 -0.68 14.99
N GLN A 82 0.63 0.53 15.28
CA GLN A 82 -0.75 0.72 15.70
C GLN A 82 -1.76 0.22 14.66
N ALA A 83 -1.50 0.47 13.37
CA ALA A 83 -2.34 -0.01 12.28
C ALA A 83 -2.29 -1.54 12.17
N LEU A 84 -1.11 -2.15 12.34
CA LEU A 84 -0.99 -3.62 12.38
C LEU A 84 -1.78 -4.23 13.54
N ASP A 85 -1.69 -3.66 14.74
CA ASP A 85 -2.43 -4.16 15.91
C ASP A 85 -3.94 -4.10 15.68
N GLN A 86 -4.44 -3.04 15.01
CA GLN A 86 -5.84 -2.93 14.63
C GLN A 86 -6.25 -3.99 13.59
N ILE A 87 -5.40 -4.28 12.61
CA ILE A 87 -5.64 -5.34 11.62
C ILE A 87 -5.71 -6.72 12.30
N ILE A 88 -4.76 -7.02 13.20
CA ILE A 88 -4.73 -8.30 13.92
C ILE A 88 -6.00 -8.44 14.77
N ARG A 89 -6.32 -7.43 15.58
CA ARG A 89 -7.52 -7.44 16.42
C ARG A 89 -8.81 -7.59 15.60
N PHE A 90 -8.89 -6.93 14.44
CA PHE A 90 -10.02 -7.09 13.53
C PHE A 90 -10.12 -8.53 13.02
N GLY A 91 -8.99 -9.13 12.62
CA GLY A 91 -8.93 -10.53 12.22
C GLY A 91 -9.45 -11.47 13.31
N GLU A 92 -8.99 -11.29 14.55
CA GLU A 92 -9.41 -12.08 15.71
C GLU A 92 -10.90 -11.97 15.99
N VAL A 93 -11.46 -10.75 15.99
CA VAL A 93 -12.87 -10.50 16.28
C VAL A 93 -13.80 -11.13 15.22
N TRP A 94 -13.37 -11.17 13.96
CA TRP A 94 -14.21 -11.61 12.84
C TRP A 94 -13.81 -12.98 12.27
N GLY A 95 -12.88 -13.69 12.91
CA GLY A 95 -12.40 -14.99 12.44
C GLY A 95 -11.72 -14.94 11.06
N LEU A 96 -11.06 -13.82 10.73
CA LEU A 96 -10.38 -13.61 9.45
C LEU A 96 -8.87 -13.82 9.59
N SER A 97 -8.24 -14.28 8.52
CA SER A 97 -6.78 -14.24 8.42
C SER A 97 -6.28 -12.79 8.46
N VAL A 98 -5.06 -12.58 8.96
CA VAL A 98 -4.45 -11.24 9.00
C VAL A 98 -4.33 -10.61 7.61
N GLY A 99 -4.10 -11.43 6.57
CA GLY A 99 -4.07 -10.99 5.18
C GLY A 99 -5.45 -10.50 4.72
N MET A 100 -6.52 -11.24 5.01
CA MET A 100 -7.87 -10.83 4.65
C MET A 100 -8.32 -9.59 5.43
N ALA A 101 -7.99 -9.50 6.73
CA ALA A 101 -8.23 -8.31 7.55
C ALA A 101 -7.53 -7.06 6.97
N LEU A 102 -6.26 -7.18 6.53
CA LEU A 102 -5.57 -6.10 5.84
C LEU A 102 -6.34 -5.65 4.61
N ARG A 103 -6.77 -6.58 3.74
CA ARG A 103 -7.49 -6.25 2.50
C ARG A 103 -8.73 -5.44 2.79
N THR A 104 -9.49 -5.84 3.79
CA THR A 104 -10.72 -5.15 4.19
C THR A 104 -10.43 -3.75 4.71
N LEU A 105 -9.47 -3.59 5.63
CA LEU A 105 -9.22 -2.31 6.31
C LEU A 105 -8.38 -1.32 5.49
N CYS A 106 -7.58 -1.81 4.54
CA CYS A 106 -6.70 -1.01 3.68
C CYS A 106 -7.17 -0.93 2.23
N LEU A 107 -8.30 -1.58 1.89
CA LEU A 107 -8.82 -1.72 0.52
C LEU A 107 -7.75 -2.25 -0.45
N VAL A 108 -7.12 -3.36 -0.09
CA VAL A 108 -6.09 -4.01 -0.93
C VAL A 108 -6.71 -5.18 -1.69
N PRO A 109 -6.95 -5.04 -3.01
CA PRO A 109 -7.58 -6.08 -3.80
C PRO A 109 -6.64 -7.30 -4.01
N PRO A 110 -7.18 -8.52 -4.16
CA PRO A 110 -6.41 -9.74 -4.45
C PRO A 110 -5.44 -9.65 -5.64
N GLU A 111 -5.74 -8.79 -6.61
CA GLU A 111 -5.02 -8.65 -7.86
C GLU A 111 -3.65 -7.98 -7.66
N TRP A 112 -3.49 -7.13 -6.64
CA TRP A 112 -2.25 -6.40 -6.41
C TRP A 112 -1.19 -7.20 -5.66
N SER A 113 -1.63 -8.02 -4.70
CA SER A 113 -0.76 -8.81 -3.83
C SER A 113 -1.50 -10.06 -3.41
N ASP A 114 -0.81 -11.19 -3.26
CA ASP A 114 -1.37 -12.40 -2.63
C ASP A 114 -1.26 -12.38 -1.10
N THR A 115 -0.59 -11.34 -0.55
CA THR A 115 -0.37 -11.10 0.89
C THR A 115 0.22 -12.31 1.63
N SER A 116 1.02 -13.12 0.94
CA SER A 116 1.67 -14.33 1.47
C SER A 116 2.92 -14.07 2.31
N LEU A 117 3.38 -12.83 2.41
CA LEU A 117 4.54 -12.45 3.22
C LEU A 117 4.29 -11.15 3.97
N LEU A 118 4.49 -11.16 5.28
CA LEU A 118 4.59 -9.96 6.10
C LEU A 118 6.05 -9.73 6.50
N ILE A 119 6.57 -8.53 6.31
CA ILE A 119 7.91 -8.15 6.78
C ILE A 119 7.81 -7.05 7.83
N ARG A 120 8.77 -7.07 8.76
CA ARG A 120 9.03 -5.99 9.71
C ARG A 120 10.41 -5.40 9.46
N VAL A 121 10.45 -4.07 9.39
CA VAL A 121 11.69 -3.30 9.27
C VAL A 121 11.74 -2.22 10.33
N ALA A 122 12.93 -1.74 10.65
CA ALA A 122 13.13 -0.48 11.35
C ALA A 122 13.72 0.55 10.39
N THR A 123 13.25 1.79 10.44
CA THR A 123 13.91 2.88 9.72
C THR A 123 15.29 3.15 10.32
N THR A 124 16.30 3.36 9.49
CA THR A 124 17.66 3.73 9.94
C THR A 124 17.91 5.23 9.88
N ARG A 125 17.03 5.97 9.20
CA ARG A 125 17.07 7.42 9.03
C ARG A 125 15.67 8.00 9.18
N ASN A 126 15.57 9.30 9.44
CA ASN A 126 14.29 10.02 9.37
C ASN A 126 13.83 10.04 7.90
N LEU A 127 12.57 9.72 7.64
CA LEU A 127 11.97 9.66 6.30
C LEU A 127 10.74 10.55 6.21
N LEU A 128 10.39 10.95 4.99
CA LEU A 128 9.08 11.53 4.67
C LEU A 128 8.16 10.50 4.05
N ALA A 129 6.88 10.61 4.36
CA ALA A 129 5.83 9.80 3.78
C ALA A 129 4.54 10.61 3.60
N TRP A 130 3.69 10.13 2.70
CA TRP A 130 2.29 10.51 2.68
C TRP A 130 1.51 9.54 3.56
N SER A 131 0.59 10.06 4.36
CA SER A 131 -0.23 9.28 5.28
C SER A 131 -1.71 9.55 5.07
N GLY A 132 -2.53 8.51 5.10
CA GLY A 132 -3.97 8.65 4.91
C GLY A 132 -4.72 7.33 4.96
N LEU A 133 -6.05 7.42 4.88
CA LEU A 133 -6.93 6.26 4.80
C LEU A 133 -7.08 5.80 3.35
N ALA A 134 -7.36 4.52 3.14
CA ALA A 134 -7.59 3.96 1.81
C ALA A 134 -8.75 4.65 1.07
N ASN A 135 -8.56 4.93 -0.21
CA ASN A 135 -9.60 5.38 -1.14
C ASN A 135 -10.28 4.19 -1.85
N SER A 136 -11.42 4.43 -2.49
CA SER A 136 -12.14 3.41 -3.25
C SER A 136 -11.25 2.76 -4.30
N VAL A 137 -11.35 1.44 -4.43
CA VAL A 137 -10.68 0.66 -5.48
C VAL A 137 -11.71 0.21 -6.50
N VAL A 138 -11.38 0.42 -7.78
CA VAL A 138 -12.07 -0.16 -8.93
C VAL A 138 -11.00 -0.65 -9.90
N ILE A 139 -10.90 -1.97 -10.08
CA ILE A 139 -9.94 -2.58 -11.01
C ILE A 139 -10.57 -3.79 -11.72
N PRO A 140 -10.09 -4.15 -12.92
CA PRO A 140 -10.50 -5.39 -13.57
C PRO A 140 -10.14 -6.61 -12.72
N ALA A 141 -11.03 -7.61 -12.67
CA ALA A 141 -10.68 -8.91 -12.11
C ALA A 141 -9.65 -9.63 -12.99
N GLY A 142 -8.78 -10.43 -12.37
CA GLY A 142 -7.65 -11.07 -13.05
C GLY A 142 -8.05 -12.16 -14.05
N ASP A 143 -9.26 -12.71 -13.96
CA ASP A 143 -9.77 -13.84 -14.74
C ASP A 143 -10.88 -13.46 -15.73
N GLY A 144 -11.06 -12.15 -15.99
CA GLY A 144 -12.14 -11.66 -16.86
C GLY A 144 -13.52 -11.66 -16.20
N GLY A 145 -13.60 -11.88 -14.88
CA GLY A 145 -14.80 -11.67 -14.08
C GLY A 145 -15.18 -10.19 -13.92
N PRO A 146 -16.25 -9.90 -13.15
CA PRO A 146 -16.66 -8.52 -12.87
C PRO A 146 -15.57 -7.74 -12.14
N ASP A 147 -15.53 -6.42 -12.35
CA ASP A 147 -14.56 -5.53 -11.70
C ASP A 147 -14.55 -5.71 -10.17
N VAL A 148 -13.36 -5.71 -9.57
CA VAL A 148 -13.22 -5.62 -8.12
C VAL A 148 -13.54 -4.21 -7.67
N ARG A 149 -14.62 -4.07 -6.90
CA ARG A 149 -15.08 -2.81 -6.33
C ARG A 149 -15.00 -2.85 -4.81
N MET A 150 -14.14 -2.00 -4.24
CA MET A 150 -14.01 -1.85 -2.80
C MET A 150 -14.28 -0.37 -2.44
N PRO A 151 -15.55 0.02 -2.22
CA PRO A 151 -15.88 1.40 -1.92
C PRO A 151 -15.34 1.79 -0.55
N HIS A 152 -14.77 3.00 -0.44
CA HIS A 152 -14.31 3.50 0.85
C HIS A 152 -15.50 3.83 1.77
N GLN A 153 -16.60 4.35 1.24
CA GLN A 153 -17.82 4.63 2.00
C GLN A 153 -18.56 3.31 2.28
N ASN A 154 -18.30 2.72 3.44
CA ASN A 154 -18.93 1.49 3.91
C ASN A 154 -19.00 1.48 5.46
N ASP A 155 -19.71 0.52 6.03
CA ASP A 155 -19.89 0.40 7.50
C ASP A 155 -18.58 0.11 8.26
N LEU A 156 -17.51 -0.24 7.53
CA LEU A 156 -16.17 -0.46 8.06
C LEU A 156 -15.30 0.81 7.96
N ALA A 157 -15.82 1.92 7.42
CA ALA A 157 -15.09 3.16 7.23
C ALA A 157 -14.47 3.70 8.54
N ALA A 158 -15.19 3.58 9.66
CA ALA A 158 -14.70 3.95 10.99
C ALA A 158 -13.57 3.05 11.51
N ARG A 159 -13.36 1.88 10.88
CA ARG A 159 -12.36 0.87 11.27
C ARG A 159 -11.15 0.85 10.33
N ARG A 160 -11.15 1.67 9.27
CA ARG A 160 -10.04 1.75 8.32
C ARG A 160 -8.79 2.27 9.04
N VAL A 161 -7.65 1.71 8.65
CA VAL A 161 -6.37 2.04 9.27
C VAL A 161 -5.58 3.02 8.42
N THR A 162 -4.73 3.78 9.08
CA THR A 162 -3.82 4.69 8.40
C THR A 162 -2.73 3.91 7.66
N GLN A 163 -2.52 4.24 6.40
CA GLN A 163 -1.45 3.73 5.56
C GLN A 163 -0.39 4.80 5.33
N LEU A 164 0.82 4.36 5.01
CA LEU A 164 1.94 5.19 4.62
C LEU A 164 2.33 4.89 3.18
N PHE A 165 2.59 5.94 2.40
CA PHE A 165 3.30 5.86 1.13
C PHE A 165 4.65 6.55 1.28
N ILE A 166 5.73 5.77 1.23
CA ILE A 166 7.11 6.25 1.31
C ILE A 166 7.66 6.38 -0.12
N PRO A 167 7.88 7.61 -0.63
CA PRO A 167 8.40 7.80 -1.97
C PRO A 167 9.89 7.46 -2.04
N GLY A 168 10.33 7.01 -3.21
CA GLY A 168 11.73 6.65 -3.49
C GLY A 168 12.12 5.21 -3.17
N MET A 169 11.25 4.41 -2.54
CA MET A 169 11.57 3.03 -2.12
C MET A 169 12.03 2.11 -3.26
N THR A 170 11.54 2.33 -4.48
CA THR A 170 11.89 1.54 -5.67
C THR A 170 13.25 1.91 -6.27
N LYS A 171 13.86 3.02 -5.83
CA LYS A 171 15.19 3.42 -6.30
C LYS A 171 16.24 2.48 -5.71
N ALA A 172 17.17 2.01 -6.55
CA ALA A 172 18.28 1.15 -6.15
C ALA A 172 19.02 1.71 -4.92
N GLY A 173 19.29 0.84 -3.94
CA GLY A 173 19.97 1.19 -2.70
C GLY A 173 19.08 1.80 -1.61
N SER A 174 17.85 2.24 -1.91
CA SER A 174 16.99 2.91 -0.92
C SER A 174 16.65 2.01 0.27
N VAL A 175 16.25 0.76 0.01
CA VAL A 175 15.94 -0.21 1.07
C VAL A 175 17.14 -0.42 1.98
N GLN A 176 18.32 -0.69 1.42
CA GLN A 176 19.54 -0.95 2.19
C GLN A 176 20.00 0.26 2.99
N ASN A 177 19.80 1.46 2.45
CA ASN A 177 20.25 2.71 3.06
C ASN A 177 19.30 3.26 4.13
N TRP A 178 18.00 2.97 4.02
CA TRP A 178 16.95 3.59 4.83
C TRP A 178 16.26 2.63 5.80
N LEU A 179 16.35 1.32 5.56
CA LEU A 179 15.66 0.30 6.33
C LEU A 179 16.65 -0.77 6.81
N ARG A 180 16.40 -1.27 8.01
CA ARG A 180 16.99 -2.49 8.53
C ARG A 180 15.90 -3.54 8.61
N LEU A 181 16.05 -4.62 7.84
CA LEU A 181 15.17 -5.78 7.96
C LEU A 181 15.34 -6.40 9.36
N GLU A 182 14.22 -6.66 10.04
CA GLU A 182 14.25 -7.31 11.35
C GLU A 182 13.67 -8.71 11.30
N GLN A 183 12.46 -8.87 10.73
CA GLN A 183 11.74 -10.14 10.74
C GLN A 183 10.89 -10.31 9.47
N SER A 184 10.60 -11.56 9.13
CA SER A 184 9.67 -11.94 8.07
C SER A 184 8.78 -13.08 8.54
N TYR A 185 7.50 -13.03 8.19
CA TYR A 185 6.49 -14.00 8.57
C TYR A 185 5.81 -14.51 7.31
N PRO A 186 6.02 -15.78 6.91
CA PRO A 186 5.23 -16.38 5.85
C PRO A 186 3.77 -16.47 6.31
N LEU A 187 2.86 -16.18 5.39
CA LEU A 187 1.41 -16.21 5.62
C LEU A 187 0.76 -17.14 4.59
N ASP A 188 -0.39 -17.72 4.95
CA ASP A 188 -1.17 -18.51 4.01
C ASP A 188 -1.86 -17.60 2.97
N LYS A 189 -1.46 -17.79 1.70
CA LYS A 189 -2.04 -17.11 0.55
C LYS A 189 -3.52 -17.45 0.34
N GLN A 190 -3.95 -18.68 0.64
CA GLN A 190 -5.32 -19.13 0.44
C GLN A 190 -6.23 -18.49 1.49
N ALA A 191 -5.87 -18.56 2.77
CA ALA A 191 -6.58 -17.89 3.85
C ALA A 191 -6.69 -16.36 3.63
N SER A 192 -5.76 -15.75 2.90
CA SER A 192 -5.78 -14.32 2.58
C SER A 192 -6.76 -13.93 1.47
N ARG A 193 -7.36 -14.90 0.77
CA ARG A 193 -8.37 -14.68 -0.29
C ARG A 193 -9.71 -15.34 0.04
N GLN A 194 -9.72 -16.26 1.00
CA GLN A 194 -10.93 -16.97 1.41
C GLN A 194 -11.99 -15.98 1.91
N GLY A 195 -13.21 -16.09 1.34
CA GLY A 195 -14.32 -15.20 1.65
C GLY A 195 -14.36 -13.89 0.87
N PHE A 196 -13.40 -13.63 -0.03
CA PHE A 196 -13.49 -12.50 -0.96
C PHE A 196 -14.51 -12.80 -2.05
N LEU A 197 -15.51 -11.93 -2.22
CA LEU A 197 -16.54 -12.06 -3.24
C LEU A 197 -16.29 -11.04 -4.36
N TYR A 198 -16.24 -11.53 -5.58
CA TYR A 198 -16.31 -10.72 -6.79
C TYR A 198 -17.80 -10.56 -7.12
N LEU A 199 -18.32 -9.34 -7.02
CA LEU A 199 -19.73 -9.00 -7.27
C LEU A 199 -19.90 -8.40 -8.65
#